data_AF-A0A2V7VLG2-F1
#
_entry.id   AF-A0A2V7VLG2-F1
#
_cell.length_a   1.000
_cell.length_b   1.000
_cell.length_c   1.000
_cell.angle_alpha   90.00
_cell.angle_beta   90.00
_cell.angle_gamma   90.00
#
_symmetry.space_group_name_H-M   'P 1'
#
loop_
_entity.id
_entity.type
_entity.pdbx_description
1 polymer ?
#
loop_
_entity_poly.entity_id
_entity_poly.type
_entity_poly.pdbx_seq_one_letter_code
_entity_poly.pdbx_strand_id
1 'polypeptide(L)'
;LTRYIPGPYCAMLLGDLGADVVKVEEPPLGDPTRALPPADGENSAAHAALNRNKRSVAVDLRTAEGVDVVRRLATQADVLLEAFRPGTLARRGLGADPLRASNPRLIYCSLTGYGPQGPHAARAGHDIDYLALGGFLGGNRDAAGRPVLPTAQVADMAGALVAT
;
A
#
# COMPACT_ATOMS: atom_id res chain seq x y z
N LEU A 1 1.88 6.53 0.04
CA LEU A 1 1.52 6.31 -1.39
C LEU A 1 0.92 4.90 -1.59
N THR A 2 0.01 4.50 -0.72
CA THR A 2 -0.51 3.13 -0.67
C THR A 2 -2.02 3.14 -0.84
N ARG A 3 -2.54 2.06 -1.43
CA ARG A 3 -3.96 1.87 -1.76
C ARG A 3 -4.43 0.50 -1.29
N TYR A 4 -5.73 0.27 -1.25
CA TYR A 4 -6.32 -0.98 -0.79
C TYR A 4 -5.94 -1.29 0.67
N ILE A 5 -5.58 -2.53 0.99
CA ILE A 5 -5.42 -3.00 2.36
C ILE A 5 -3.97 -2.95 2.84
N PRO A 6 -2.98 -3.55 2.17
CA PRO A 6 -1.73 -3.92 2.83
C PRO A 6 -0.93 -2.68 3.27
N GLY A 7 -0.76 -1.72 2.36
CA GLY A 7 -0.06 -0.48 2.69
C GLY A 7 -0.84 0.46 3.62
N PRO A 8 -2.16 0.68 3.44
CA PRO A 8 -2.95 1.43 4.40
C PRO A 8 -3.01 0.78 5.78
N TYR A 9 -3.05 -0.55 5.89
CA TYR A 9 -3.01 -1.25 7.18
C TYR A 9 -1.68 -1.01 7.89
N CYS A 10 -0.54 -1.14 7.19
CA CYS A 10 0.78 -0.79 7.74
C CYS A 10 0.81 0.65 8.29
N ALA A 11 0.39 1.62 7.47
CA ALA A 11 0.37 3.02 7.88
C ALA A 11 -0.66 3.32 8.98
N MET A 12 -1.74 2.54 9.07
CA MET A 12 -2.73 2.66 10.15
C MET A 12 -2.11 2.27 11.48
N LEU A 13 -1.37 1.15 11.53
CA LEU A 13 -0.65 0.74 12.74
C LEU A 13 0.36 1.79 13.18
N LEU A 14 1.09 2.40 12.26
CA LEU A 14 2.00 3.51 12.58
C LEU A 14 1.25 4.73 13.13
N GLY A 15 0.12 5.10 12.53
CA GLY A 15 -0.73 6.19 13.01
C GLY A 15 -1.32 5.92 14.39
N ASP A 16 -1.78 4.68 14.64
CA ASP A 16 -2.28 4.22 15.94
C ASP A 16 -1.18 4.28 17.02
N LEU A 17 0.10 4.14 16.63
CA LEU A 17 1.28 4.29 17.50
C LEU A 17 1.79 5.75 17.61
N GLY A 18 1.07 6.71 17.03
CA GLY A 18 1.36 8.15 17.18
C GLY A 18 2.14 8.79 16.02
N ALA A 19 2.36 8.08 14.91
CA ALA A 19 2.96 8.69 13.73
C ALA A 19 2.01 9.71 13.08
N ASP A 20 2.54 10.83 12.60
CA ASP A 20 1.79 11.76 11.75
C ASP A 20 1.78 11.27 10.30
N VAL A 21 0.65 10.72 9.87
CA VAL A 21 0.53 10.06 8.57
C VAL A 21 -0.20 10.93 7.55
N VAL A 22 0.49 11.25 6.46
CA VAL A 22 -0.10 11.90 5.28
C VAL A 22 -0.30 10.88 4.16
N LYS A 23 -1.56 10.61 3.82
CA LYS A 23 -1.95 9.77 2.69
C LYS A 23 -2.02 10.63 1.42
N VAL A 24 -1.13 10.33 0.48
CA VAL A 24 -1.17 10.91 -0.88
C VAL A 24 -2.10 10.06 -1.75
N GLU A 25 -3.13 10.68 -2.30
CA GLU A 25 -4.20 10.04 -3.07
C GLU A 25 -4.32 10.59 -4.48
N GLU A 26 -4.60 9.72 -5.45
CA GLU A 26 -4.67 10.10 -6.85
C GLU A 26 -6.07 10.61 -7.22
N PRO A 27 -6.22 11.86 -7.70
CA PRO A 27 -7.51 12.36 -8.14
C PRO A 27 -7.98 11.68 -9.46
N PRO A 28 -9.29 11.63 -9.71
CA PRO A 28 -10.37 12.10 -8.84
C PRO A 28 -10.84 11.05 -7.82
N LEU A 29 -10.41 9.80 -7.95
CA LEU A 29 -11.01 8.66 -7.24
C LEU A 29 -10.41 8.42 -5.84
N GLY A 30 -9.14 8.77 -5.64
CA GLY A 30 -8.39 8.46 -4.42
C GLY A 30 -8.14 6.96 -4.23
N ASP A 31 -8.17 6.50 -2.97
CA ASP A 31 -8.12 5.08 -2.64
C ASP A 31 -9.42 4.37 -3.03
N PRO A 32 -9.38 3.28 -3.83
CA PRO A 32 -10.57 2.54 -4.21
C PRO A 32 -11.41 2.02 -3.04
N THR A 33 -10.79 1.84 -1.85
CA THR A 33 -11.53 1.45 -0.65
C THR A 33 -12.61 2.46 -0.30
N ARG A 34 -12.50 3.74 -0.67
CA ARG A 34 -13.53 4.78 -0.42
C ARG A 34 -14.92 4.38 -0.92
N ALA A 35 -14.99 3.65 -2.03
CA ALA A 35 -16.25 3.30 -2.70
C ALA A 35 -16.74 1.87 -2.41
N LEU A 36 -16.06 1.10 -1.55
CA LEU A 36 -16.48 -0.26 -1.22
C LEU A 36 -17.76 -0.27 -0.36
N PRO A 37 -18.63 -1.26 -0.49
CA PRO A 37 -19.73 -1.45 0.46
C PRO A 37 -19.23 -2.12 1.76
N PRO A 38 -19.91 -1.89 2.91
CA PRO A 38 -20.95 -0.89 3.12
C PRO A 38 -20.36 0.54 3.23
N ALA A 39 -21.16 1.54 2.82
CA ALA A 39 -20.85 2.94 3.05
C ALA A 39 -21.02 3.32 4.54
N ASP A 40 -20.21 4.26 4.99
CA ASP A 40 -20.23 4.91 6.31
C ASP A 40 -20.00 6.42 6.09
N GLY A 41 -21.09 7.17 5.88
CA GLY A 41 -21.04 8.56 5.43
C GLY A 41 -20.53 8.69 3.99
N GLU A 42 -19.56 9.58 3.77
CA GLU A 42 -18.99 9.86 2.43
C GLU A 42 -18.03 8.76 1.93
N ASN A 43 -17.57 7.87 2.81
CA ASN A 43 -16.60 6.81 2.48
C ASN A 43 -17.14 5.45 2.92
N SER A 44 -16.48 4.36 2.54
CA SER A 44 -16.79 3.04 3.07
C SER A 44 -16.34 2.84 4.52
N ALA A 45 -16.99 1.90 5.21
CA ALA A 45 -16.54 1.42 6.50
C ALA A 45 -15.10 0.86 6.44
N ALA A 46 -14.72 0.22 5.32
CA ALA A 46 -13.37 -0.29 5.12
C ALA A 46 -12.33 0.84 5.03
N HIS A 47 -12.66 1.91 4.29
CA HIS A 47 -11.79 3.08 4.17
C HIS A 47 -11.66 3.82 5.50
N ALA A 48 -12.77 4.02 6.22
CA ALA A 48 -12.78 4.64 7.55
C ALA A 48 -11.92 3.84 8.53
N ALA A 49 -12.08 2.50 8.56
CA ALA A 49 -11.30 1.62 9.42
C ALA A 49 -9.80 1.68 9.10
N LEU A 50 -9.42 1.58 7.82
CA LEU A 50 -8.03 1.51 7.38
C LEU A 50 -7.31 2.86 7.33
N ASN A 51 -8.02 3.98 7.28
CA ASN A 51 -7.41 5.30 7.10
C ASN A 51 -7.72 6.29 8.24
N ARG A 52 -8.19 5.81 9.40
CA ARG A 52 -8.14 6.56 10.65
C ARG A 52 -6.70 6.99 10.99
N ASN A 53 -6.57 8.07 11.76
CA ASN A 53 -5.28 8.65 12.16
C ASN A 53 -4.40 9.12 10.98
N LYS A 54 -5.02 9.44 9.83
CA LYS A 54 -4.32 9.95 8.63
C LYS A 54 -4.97 11.22 8.13
N ARG A 55 -4.14 12.16 7.67
CA ARG A 55 -4.57 13.28 6.81
C ARG A 55 -4.45 12.85 5.36
N SER A 56 -5.30 13.40 4.49
CA SER A 56 -5.27 13.08 3.06
C SER A 56 -4.96 14.32 2.23
N VAL A 57 -4.19 14.14 1.14
CA VAL A 57 -3.95 15.14 0.12
C VAL A 57 -4.08 14.50 -1.27
N ALA A 58 -4.83 15.16 -2.15
CA ALA A 58 -4.97 14.73 -3.54
C ALA A 58 -3.79 15.24 -4.38
N VAL A 59 -3.08 14.34 -5.06
CA VAL A 59 -1.92 14.65 -5.90
C VAL A 59 -1.95 13.77 -7.15
N ASP A 60 -1.86 14.40 -8.32
CA ASP A 60 -1.76 13.70 -9.61
C ASP A 60 -0.30 13.37 -9.94
N LEU A 61 0.07 12.09 -9.90
CA LEU A 61 1.46 11.67 -10.15
C LEU A 61 1.82 11.55 -11.64
N ARG A 62 0.90 11.93 -12.53
CA ARG A 62 1.15 12.01 -13.97
C ARG A 62 1.72 13.38 -14.36
N THR A 63 1.60 14.38 -13.49
CA THR A 63 2.13 15.73 -13.72
C THR A 63 3.46 15.95 -13.01
N ALA A 64 4.28 16.86 -13.55
CA ALA A 64 5.57 17.20 -12.95
C ALA A 64 5.38 17.87 -11.58
N GLU A 65 4.32 18.68 -11.45
CA GLU A 65 3.95 19.38 -10.23
C GLU A 65 3.55 18.41 -9.12
N GLY A 66 2.78 17.37 -9.45
CA GLY A 66 2.38 16.38 -8.45
C GLY A 66 3.54 15.50 -8.00
N VAL A 67 4.43 15.14 -8.92
CA VAL A 67 5.71 14.50 -8.57
C VAL A 67 6.54 15.40 -7.64
N ASP A 68 6.60 16.70 -7.91
CA ASP A 68 7.32 17.65 -7.06
C ASP A 68 6.69 17.77 -5.66
N VAL A 69 5.36 17.82 -5.55
CA VAL A 69 4.67 17.80 -4.25
C VAL A 69 5.10 16.59 -3.41
N VAL A 70 5.12 15.40 -4.00
CA VAL A 70 5.56 14.19 -3.28
C VAL A 70 7.03 14.27 -2.91
N ARG A 71 7.89 14.78 -3.80
CA ARG A 71 9.32 14.97 -3.52
C ARG A 71 9.51 15.87 -2.30
N ARG A 72 8.82 17.02 -2.23
CA ARG A 72 8.91 17.94 -1.08
C ARG A 72 8.39 17.30 0.21
N LEU A 73 7.29 16.56 0.15
CA LEU A 73 6.80 15.80 1.30
C LEU A 73 7.86 14.80 1.79
N ALA A 74 8.49 14.06 0.86
CA ALA A 74 9.55 13.10 1.18
C ALA A 74 10.80 13.76 1.79
N THR A 75 11.11 15.01 1.44
CA THR A 75 12.25 15.73 2.07
C THR A 75 12.03 16.06 3.55
N GLN A 76 10.79 16.04 4.02
CA GLN A 76 10.42 16.33 5.41
C GLN A 76 9.95 15.09 6.18
N ALA A 77 9.73 13.98 5.49
CA ALA A 77 9.24 12.75 6.10
C ALA A 77 10.37 11.90 6.68
N ASP A 78 10.08 11.20 7.78
CA ASP A 78 10.95 10.13 8.29
C ASP A 78 10.81 8.85 7.46
N VAL A 79 9.60 8.56 6.99
CA VAL A 79 9.27 7.34 6.24
C VAL A 79 8.45 7.68 4.99
N LEU A 80 8.84 7.13 3.85
CA LEU A 80 7.98 7.03 2.66
C LEU A 80 7.56 5.59 2.48
N LEU A 81 6.26 5.32 2.60
CA LEU A 81 5.65 4.02 2.33
C LEU A 81 4.90 4.02 1.00
N GLU A 82 5.22 3.08 0.14
CA GLU A 82 4.63 2.91 -1.19
C GLU A 82 4.31 1.44 -1.49
N ALA A 83 3.35 1.20 -2.38
CA ALA A 83 2.91 -0.16 -2.75
C ALA A 83 2.70 -0.31 -4.26
N PHE A 84 3.52 0.39 -5.06
CA PHE A 84 3.53 0.24 -6.50
C PHE A 84 4.35 -0.99 -6.91
N ARG A 85 4.15 -1.45 -8.15
CA ARG A 85 5.04 -2.45 -8.73
C ARG A 85 6.49 -1.92 -8.81
N PRO A 86 7.50 -2.79 -8.67
CA PRO A 86 8.90 -2.41 -8.75
C PRO A 86 9.22 -1.46 -9.93
N GLY A 87 9.98 -0.41 -9.63
CA GLY A 87 10.42 0.59 -10.60
C GLY A 87 9.37 1.62 -11.03
N THR A 88 8.11 1.51 -10.60
CA THR A 88 7.05 2.46 -11.02
C THR A 88 7.32 3.89 -10.54
N LEU A 89 7.68 4.07 -9.27
CA LEU A 89 8.03 5.39 -8.74
C LEU A 89 9.41 5.85 -9.22
N ALA A 90 10.35 4.93 -9.43
CA ALA A 90 11.68 5.27 -9.96
C ALA A 90 11.58 5.96 -11.34
N ARG A 91 10.72 5.46 -12.24
CA ARG A 91 10.46 6.08 -13.55
C ARG A 91 9.88 7.50 -13.45
N ARG A 92 9.32 7.87 -12.29
CA ARG A 92 8.78 9.20 -12.00
C ARG A 92 9.74 10.06 -11.17
N GLY A 93 10.99 9.61 -10.94
CA GLY A 93 11.96 10.33 -10.11
C GLY A 93 11.66 10.29 -8.61
N LEU A 94 10.84 9.33 -8.16
CA LEU A 94 10.44 9.11 -6.76
C LEU A 94 10.97 7.76 -6.22
N GLY A 95 12.11 7.31 -6.76
CA GLY A 95 12.82 6.13 -6.27
C GLY A 95 13.60 6.41 -4.98
N ALA A 96 14.07 5.34 -4.32
CA ALA A 96 14.78 5.46 -3.05
C ALA A 96 16.05 6.35 -3.16
N ASP A 97 16.90 6.12 -4.16
CA ASP A 97 18.18 6.83 -4.31
C ASP A 97 18.04 8.35 -4.47
N PRO A 98 17.25 8.89 -5.43
CA PRO A 98 17.12 10.35 -5.57
C PRO A 98 16.46 11.00 -4.35
N LEU A 99 15.53 10.31 -3.68
CA LEU A 99 14.90 10.83 -2.47
C LEU A 99 15.86 10.82 -1.27
N ARG A 100 16.66 9.76 -1.09
CA ARG A 100 17.70 9.70 -0.06
C ARG A 100 18.83 10.70 -0.29
N ALA A 101 19.14 11.02 -1.54
CA ALA A 101 20.08 12.11 -1.85
C ALA A 101 19.57 13.46 -1.33
N SER A 102 18.24 13.68 -1.33
CA SER A 102 17.61 14.92 -0.85
C SER A 102 17.30 14.87 0.66
N ASN A 103 17.07 13.69 1.22
CA ASN A 103 16.84 13.44 2.64
C ASN A 103 17.57 12.14 3.07
N PRO A 104 18.84 12.23 3.52
CA PRO A 104 19.63 11.07 3.89
C PRO A 104 19.08 10.24 5.07
N ARG A 105 18.14 10.79 5.84
CA ARG A 105 17.48 10.11 6.96
C ARG A 105 16.22 9.32 6.53
N LEU A 106 15.78 9.46 5.28
CA LEU A 106 14.54 8.86 4.80
C LEU A 106 14.61 7.33 4.80
N ILE A 107 13.67 6.72 5.51
CA ILE A 107 13.35 5.30 5.39
C ILE A 107 12.39 5.15 4.20
N TYR A 108 12.87 4.52 3.13
CA TYR A 108 12.05 4.20 1.95
C TYR A 108 11.57 2.76 2.07
N CYS A 109 10.26 2.57 2.24
CA CYS A 109 9.62 1.28 2.42
C CYS A 109 8.73 0.97 1.21
N SER A 110 8.99 -0.17 0.56
CA SER A 110 8.32 -0.65 -0.64
C SER A 110 7.58 -1.95 -0.35
N LEU A 111 6.26 -1.89 -0.40
CA LEU A 111 5.39 -3.04 -0.18
C LEU A 111 5.01 -3.66 -1.53
N THR A 112 5.67 -4.76 -1.87
CA THR A 112 5.47 -5.46 -3.15
C THR A 112 4.91 -6.86 -2.92
N GLY A 113 4.12 -7.37 -3.87
CA GLY A 113 3.48 -8.68 -3.74
C GLY A 113 4.43 -9.87 -3.75
N TYR A 114 5.45 -9.82 -4.62
CA TYR A 114 6.38 -10.91 -4.86
C TYR A 114 7.85 -10.54 -4.59
N GLY A 115 8.08 -9.39 -3.94
CA GLY A 115 9.40 -8.81 -3.80
C GLY A 115 9.88 -8.04 -5.04
N PRO A 116 11.02 -7.34 -4.93
CA PRO A 116 11.59 -6.52 -6.00
C PRO A 116 12.33 -7.33 -7.07
N GLN A 117 12.57 -8.62 -6.84
CA GLN A 117 13.41 -9.49 -7.68
C GLN A 117 12.72 -10.83 -7.94
N GLY A 118 13.19 -11.55 -8.96
CA GLY A 118 12.69 -12.88 -9.31
C GLY A 118 11.58 -12.89 -10.37
N PRO A 119 11.13 -14.08 -10.78
CA PRO A 119 10.27 -14.27 -11.95
C PRO A 119 8.87 -13.67 -11.81
N HIS A 120 8.44 -13.36 -10.58
CA HIS A 120 7.13 -12.78 -10.30
C HIS A 120 7.17 -11.29 -9.93
N ALA A 121 8.36 -10.65 -9.89
CA ALA A 121 8.49 -9.26 -9.45
C ALA A 121 7.63 -8.27 -10.25
N ALA A 122 7.45 -8.51 -11.55
CA ALA A 122 6.61 -7.68 -12.41
C ALA A 122 5.13 -8.09 -12.43
N ARG A 123 4.76 -9.21 -11.80
CA ARG A 123 3.41 -9.77 -11.83
C ARG A 123 2.48 -8.99 -10.91
N ALA A 124 1.25 -8.75 -11.35
CA ALA A 124 0.19 -8.31 -10.46
C ALA A 124 -0.23 -9.46 -9.52
N GLY A 125 -0.49 -9.14 -8.27
CA GLY A 125 -1.01 -10.09 -7.30
C GLY A 125 -2.00 -9.42 -6.36
N HIS A 126 -2.96 -10.21 -5.90
CA HIS A 126 -3.85 -9.88 -4.79
C HIS A 126 -3.69 -10.96 -3.71
N ASP A 127 -4.28 -10.70 -2.54
CA ASP A 127 -4.29 -11.61 -1.40
C ASP A 127 -4.45 -13.10 -1.79
N ILE A 128 -5.45 -13.41 -2.63
CA ILE A 128 -5.73 -14.77 -3.08
C ILE A 128 -4.58 -15.43 -3.87
N ASP A 129 -3.84 -14.66 -4.67
CA ASP A 129 -2.70 -15.18 -5.44
C ASP A 129 -1.57 -15.61 -4.49
N TYR A 130 -1.31 -14.81 -3.46
CA TYR A 130 -0.29 -15.08 -2.45
C TYR A 130 -0.70 -16.27 -1.57
N LEU A 131 -1.97 -16.35 -1.18
CA LEU A 131 -2.50 -17.50 -0.43
C LEU A 131 -2.44 -18.80 -1.25
N ALA A 132 -2.69 -18.73 -2.56
CA ALA A 132 -2.58 -19.86 -3.46
C ALA A 132 -1.12 -20.34 -3.57
N LEU A 133 -0.20 -19.42 -3.87
CA LEU A 133 1.21 -19.74 -4.07
C LEU A 133 1.91 -20.16 -2.78
N GLY A 134 1.53 -19.57 -1.64
CA GLY A 134 2.05 -19.92 -0.32
C GLY A 134 1.50 -21.23 0.25
N GLY A 135 0.62 -21.93 -0.49
CA GLY A 135 0.06 -23.23 -0.08
C GLY A 135 -1.09 -23.15 0.94
N PHE A 136 -1.47 -21.96 1.40
CA PHE A 136 -2.57 -21.77 2.35
C PHE A 136 -3.88 -22.36 1.81
N LEU A 137 -4.24 -22.03 0.56
CA LEU A 137 -5.43 -22.59 -0.09
C LEU A 137 -5.33 -24.11 -0.37
N GLY A 138 -4.10 -24.63 -0.36
CA GLY A 138 -3.84 -26.07 -0.42
C GLY A 138 -4.25 -26.78 0.86
N GLY A 139 -4.07 -26.15 2.03
CA GLY A 139 -4.47 -26.69 3.33
C GLY A 139 -5.88 -26.31 3.75
N ASN A 140 -6.39 -25.15 3.33
CA ASN A 140 -7.72 -24.66 3.72
C ASN A 140 -8.79 -25.12 2.72
N ARG A 141 -9.38 -26.29 2.97
CA ARG A 141 -10.35 -26.93 2.06
C ARG A 141 -11.61 -27.37 2.77
N ASP A 142 -12.71 -27.43 2.02
CA ASP A 142 -13.96 -28.03 2.49
C ASP A 142 -13.93 -29.56 2.41
N ALA A 143 -15.03 -30.21 2.85
CA ALA A 143 -15.16 -31.67 2.82
C ALA A 143 -15.11 -32.27 1.40
N ALA A 144 -15.34 -31.48 0.35
CA ALA A 144 -15.22 -31.89 -1.05
C ALA A 144 -13.82 -31.60 -1.62
N GLY A 145 -12.88 -31.12 -0.80
CA GLY A 145 -11.51 -30.79 -1.20
C GLY A 145 -11.38 -29.46 -1.95
N ARG A 146 -12.42 -28.62 -1.99
CA ARG A 146 -12.36 -27.31 -2.68
C ARG A 146 -11.69 -26.28 -1.78
N PRO A 147 -10.79 -25.41 -2.30
CA PRO A 147 -10.21 -24.33 -1.52
C PRO A 147 -11.29 -23.40 -0.94
N VAL A 148 -11.14 -23.08 0.35
CA VAL A 148 -11.98 -22.10 1.04
C VAL A 148 -11.17 -20.82 1.21
N LEU A 149 -11.72 -19.68 0.79
CA LEU A 149 -11.07 -18.40 0.98
C LEU A 149 -11.29 -17.90 2.41
N PRO A 150 -10.26 -17.35 3.08
CA PRO A 150 -10.47 -16.66 4.33
C PRO A 150 -11.32 -15.42 4.10
N THR A 151 -12.14 -15.06 5.10
CA THR A 151 -12.96 -13.84 5.05
C THR A 151 -12.12 -12.57 5.21
N ALA A 152 -10.94 -12.69 5.81
CA ALA A 152 -9.97 -11.62 5.96
C ALA A 152 -8.84 -11.74 4.92
N GLN A 153 -8.26 -10.60 4.53
CA GLN A 153 -7.14 -10.54 3.59
C GLN A 153 -5.82 -10.81 4.33
N VAL A 154 -5.58 -12.10 4.59
CA VAL A 154 -4.51 -12.59 5.47
C VAL A 154 -3.13 -12.25 4.92
N ALA A 155 -2.89 -12.45 3.63
CA ALA A 155 -1.60 -12.17 3.02
C ALA A 155 -1.34 -10.66 2.94
N ASP A 156 -2.37 -9.86 2.65
CA ASP A 156 -2.25 -8.40 2.65
C ASP A 156 -1.88 -7.86 4.05
N MET A 157 -2.55 -8.33 5.10
CA MET A 157 -2.24 -7.93 6.48
C MET A 157 -0.89 -8.46 6.94
N ALA A 158 -0.53 -9.70 6.59
CA ALA A 158 0.78 -10.25 6.94
C ALA A 158 1.91 -9.48 6.26
N GLY A 159 1.79 -9.17 4.96
CA GLY A 159 2.77 -8.38 4.22
C GLY A 159 2.96 -6.99 4.82
N ALA A 160 1.88 -6.36 5.26
CA ALA A 160 1.91 -5.05 5.91
C ALA A 160 2.77 -5.00 7.19
N LEU A 161 2.85 -6.09 7.94
CA LEU A 161 3.63 -6.19 9.19
C LEU A 161 5.14 -6.33 8.94
N VAL A 162 5.53 -6.74 7.74
CA VAL A 162 6.92 -7.00 7.35
C VAL A 162 7.36 -6.12 6.18
N ALA A 163 6.72 -4.96 6.03
CA ALA A 163 7.07 -3.98 4.99
C ALA A 163 8.54 -3.54 5.13
N THR A 164 9.29 -3.53 4.03
CA THR A 164 10.74 -3.23 4.01
C THR A 164 11.08 -2.05 3.12
#